data_AF-A0A091AMF9-F1
#
_entry.id   AF-A0A091AMF9-F1
#
_cell.length_a   1.000
_cell.length_b   1.000
_cell.length_c   1.000
_cell.angle_alpha   90.00
_cell.angle_beta   90.00
_cell.angle_gamma   90.00
#
_symmetry.space_group_name_H-M   'P 1'
#
loop_
_entity.id
_entity.type
_entity.pdbx_description
1 polymer ?
#
loop_
_entity_poly.entity_id
_entity_poly.type
_entity_poly.pdbx_seq_one_letter_code
_entity_poly.pdbx_strand_id
1 'polypeptide(L)'
;AGAVVITTDAAPMNELVTNEYGFIVPAFVCGKQRLSNEYCVARNDFKNTIRTAITTDANTLLAMSAKARQAFIKRDAEFKNKINQLINVHLH
;
A
#
# COMPACT_ATOMS: atom_id res chain seq x y z
N ALA A 1 -6.36 -15.79 0.16
CA ALA A 1 -5.34 -15.17 1.02
C ALA A 1 -4.98 -13.79 0.48
N GLY A 2 -4.46 -12.87 1.31
CA GLY A 2 -3.91 -11.58 0.86
C GLY A 2 -2.41 -11.69 0.57
N ALA A 3 -1.89 -10.97 -0.42
CA ALA A 3 -0.44 -10.87 -0.59
C ALA A 3 0.12 -9.85 0.42
N VAL A 4 1.24 -10.18 1.08
CA VAL A 4 2.05 -9.18 1.80
C VAL A 4 2.99 -8.56 0.77
N VAL A 5 2.90 -7.25 0.59
CA VAL A 5 3.61 -6.53 -0.47
C VAL A 5 4.75 -5.69 0.10
N ILE A 6 5.82 -5.55 -0.67
CA ILE A 6 6.86 -4.54 -0.46
C ILE A 6 6.62 -3.42 -1.47
N THR A 7 6.48 -2.18 -1.01
CA THR A 7 6.20 -1.03 -1.89
C THR A 7 6.88 0.25 -1.41
N THR A 8 6.90 1.28 -2.24
CA THR A 8 7.47 2.60 -1.93
C THR A 8 6.61 3.42 -0.96
N ASP A 9 7.26 4.21 -0.12
CA ASP A 9 6.65 5.28 0.69
C ASP A 9 6.40 6.53 -0.17
N ALA A 10 5.56 6.37 -1.18
CA ALA A 10 5.19 7.44 -2.08
C ALA A 10 3.78 7.20 -2.59
N ALA A 11 3.08 8.30 -2.90
CA ALA A 11 1.76 8.22 -3.49
C ALA A 11 1.80 7.46 -4.83
N PRO A 12 0.79 6.63 -5.12
CA PRO A 12 -0.38 6.35 -4.30
C PRO A 12 -0.17 5.21 -3.28
N MET A 13 1.00 4.58 -3.26
CA MET A 13 1.19 3.29 -2.59
C MET A 13 1.14 3.38 -1.06
N ASN A 14 1.63 4.46 -0.47
CA ASN A 14 1.61 4.65 0.99
C ASN A 14 0.20 4.98 1.56
N GLU A 15 -0.76 5.28 0.69
CA GLU A 15 -2.17 5.42 1.06
C GLU A 15 -2.89 4.06 1.13
N LEU A 16 -2.40 3.10 0.32
CA LEU A 16 -3.01 1.78 0.13
C LEU A 16 -2.40 0.71 1.04
N VAL A 17 -1.12 0.84 1.35
CA VAL A 17 -0.34 -0.12 2.14
C VAL A 17 0.21 0.56 3.37
N THR A 18 0.13 -0.12 4.53
CA THR A 18 0.78 0.30 5.78
C THR A 18 1.67 -0.81 6.32
N ASN A 19 2.55 -0.49 7.28
CA ASN A 19 3.39 -1.48 7.96
C ASN A 19 2.59 -2.52 8.79
N GLU A 20 1.27 -2.36 8.92
CA GLU A 20 0.42 -3.36 9.57
C GLU A 20 0.14 -4.60 8.71
N TYR A 21 0.23 -4.47 7.38
CA TYR A 21 -0.13 -5.52 6.42
C TYR A 21 0.72 -5.52 5.14
N GLY A 22 1.83 -4.80 5.14
CA GLY A 22 2.84 -4.77 4.08
C GLY A 22 4.15 -4.20 4.61
N PHE A 23 5.11 -4.02 3.72
CA PHE A 23 6.39 -3.38 4.03
C PHE A 23 6.57 -2.15 3.15
N ILE A 24 6.90 -1.02 3.78
CA ILE A 24 7.11 0.24 3.09
C ILE A 24 8.61 0.55 3.02
N VAL A 25 9.07 0.89 1.82
CA VAL A 25 10.44 1.30 1.53
C VAL A 25 10.47 2.82 1.42
N PRO A 26 11.26 3.54 2.22
CA PRO A 26 11.44 4.98 2.06
C PRO A 26 11.77 5.34 0.62
N ALA A 27 11.04 6.32 0.08
CA ALA A 27 11.22 6.80 -1.27
C ALA A 27 11.49 8.31 -1.27
N PHE A 28 12.21 8.77 -2.28
CA PHE A 28 12.49 10.19 -2.48
C PHE A 28 12.25 10.56 -3.94
N VAL A 29 11.93 11.83 -4.18
CA VAL A 29 11.79 12.35 -5.55
C VAL A 29 13.18 12.40 -6.17
N CYS A 30 13.37 11.63 -7.25
CA CYS A 30 14.63 11.61 -8.01
C CYS A 30 14.51 12.24 -9.39
N GLY A 31 13.30 12.60 -9.79
CA GLY A 31 13.06 13.19 -11.10
C GLY A 31 11.62 13.65 -11.30
N LYS A 32 11.31 13.90 -12.58
CA LYS A 32 9.98 14.28 -13.05
C LYS A 32 9.60 13.36 -14.20
N GLN A 33 8.38 12.85 -14.14
CA GLN A 33 7.78 12.08 -15.22
C GLN A 33 6.56 12.85 -15.76
N ARG A 34 6.80 13.72 -16.74
CA ARG A 34 5.79 14.64 -17.33
C ARG A 34 5.08 15.48 -16.25
N LEU A 35 3.83 15.14 -15.92
CA LEU A 35 2.99 15.83 -14.95
C LEU A 35 3.13 15.26 -13.53
N SER A 36 4.04 14.31 -13.31
CA SER A 36 4.24 13.65 -12.01
C SER A 36 5.69 13.71 -11.53
N ASN A 37 5.89 13.38 -10.26
CA ASN A 37 7.21 13.10 -9.71
C ASN A 37 7.63 11.67 -10.06
N GLU A 38 8.91 11.50 -10.33
CA GLU A 38 9.54 10.18 -10.35
C GLU A 38 10.12 9.90 -8.96
N TYR A 39 9.83 8.71 -8.41
CA TYR A 39 10.28 8.29 -7.09
C TYR A 39 11.30 7.16 -7.21
N CYS A 40 12.39 7.31 -6.46
CA CYS A 40 13.42 6.29 -6.32
C CYS A 40 13.50 5.81 -4.87
N VAL A 41 14.10 4.65 -4.69
CA VAL A 41 14.44 4.11 -3.36
C VAL A 41 15.96 4.01 -3.23
N ALA A 42 16.48 4.27 -2.04
CA ALA A 42 17.89 4.05 -1.79
C ALA A 42 18.16 2.53 -1.75
N ARG A 43 19.29 2.12 -2.36
CA ARG A 43 19.67 0.69 -2.41
C ARG A 43 19.70 0.04 -1.03
N ASN A 44 20.24 0.75 -0.03
CA ASN A 44 20.34 0.21 1.33
C ASN A 44 18.99 0.04 1.99
N ASP A 45 18.08 1.00 1.81
CA ASP A 45 16.73 0.92 2.37
C ASP A 45 15.95 -0.23 1.76
N PHE A 46 16.00 -0.35 0.43
CA PHE A 46 15.35 -1.48 -0.27
C PHE A 46 15.91 -2.84 0.19
N LYS A 47 17.24 -2.95 0.31
CA LYS A 47 17.90 -4.17 0.81
C LYS A 47 17.46 -4.50 2.24
N ASN A 48 17.40 -3.50 3.11
CA ASN A 48 16.99 -3.67 4.51
C ASN A 48 15.53 -4.11 4.59
N THR A 49 14.62 -3.50 3.82
CA THR A 49 13.21 -3.88 3.80
C THR A 49 13.01 -5.32 3.29
N ILE A 50 13.72 -5.72 2.22
CA ILE A 50 13.69 -7.12 1.76
C ILE A 50 14.19 -8.05 2.86
N ARG A 51 15.32 -7.72 3.50
CA ARG A 51 15.87 -8.54 4.58
C ARG A 51 14.85 -8.72 5.69
N THR A 52 14.23 -7.63 6.16
CA THR A 52 13.17 -7.69 7.16
C THR A 52 12.05 -8.62 6.72
N ALA A 53 11.53 -8.47 5.49
CA ALA A 53 10.44 -9.28 4.98
C ALA A 53 10.77 -10.78 4.94
N ILE A 54 11.95 -11.17 4.46
CA ILE A 54 12.35 -12.59 4.38
C ILE A 54 12.73 -13.20 5.74
N THR A 55 13.11 -12.37 6.72
CA THR A 55 13.41 -12.83 8.09
C THR A 55 12.20 -12.75 9.03
N THR A 56 11.09 -12.15 8.58
CA THR A 56 9.85 -12.12 9.35
C THR A 56 9.28 -13.53 9.44
N ASP A 57 8.86 -13.94 10.63
CA ASP A 57 8.34 -15.29 10.83
C ASP A 57 7.02 -15.51 10.08
N ALA A 58 6.75 -16.77 9.75
CA ALA A 58 5.60 -17.15 8.94
C ALA A 58 4.25 -16.80 9.60
N ASN A 59 4.14 -16.85 10.94
CA ASN A 59 2.89 -16.54 11.64
C ASN A 59 2.59 -15.04 11.53
N THR A 60 3.60 -14.20 11.67
CA THR A 60 3.47 -12.75 11.46
C THR A 60 3.07 -12.46 10.01
N LEU A 61 3.71 -13.07 9.01
CA LEU A 61 3.34 -12.88 7.61
C LEU A 61 1.91 -13.37 7.29
N LEU A 62 1.46 -14.46 7.90
CA LEU A 62 0.08 -14.94 7.77
C LEU A 62 -0.92 -13.95 8.40
N ALA A 63 -0.61 -13.39 9.57
CA ALA A 63 -1.43 -12.37 10.20
C ALA A 63 -1.49 -11.09 9.35
N MET A 64 -0.36 -10.65 8.79
CA MET A 64 -0.29 -9.52 7.85
C MET A 64 -1.13 -9.79 6.60
N SER A 65 -1.04 -11.00 6.03
CA SER A 65 -1.83 -11.41 4.86
C SER A 65 -3.35 -11.36 5.13
N ALA A 66 -3.78 -11.82 6.30
CA ALA A 66 -5.18 -11.75 6.70
C ALA A 66 -5.66 -10.29 6.83
N LYS A 67 -4.85 -9.44 7.48
CA LYS A 67 -5.12 -8.00 7.61
C LYS A 67 -5.18 -7.30 6.26
N ALA A 68 -4.26 -7.60 5.34
CA ALA A 68 -4.26 -7.04 3.99
C ALA A 68 -5.57 -7.34 3.26
N ARG A 69 -6.06 -8.59 3.37
CA ARG A 69 -7.33 -8.98 2.78
C ARG A 69 -8.52 -8.26 3.41
N GLN A 70 -8.55 -8.13 4.73
CA GLN A 70 -9.61 -7.40 5.44
C GLN A 70 -9.62 -5.92 5.06
N ALA A 71 -8.44 -5.29 5.00
CA ALA A 71 -8.28 -3.89 4.61
C ALA A 71 -8.79 -3.64 3.18
N PHE A 72 -8.51 -4.55 2.24
CA PHE A 72 -9.04 -4.48 0.87
C PHE A 72 -10.57 -4.55 0.85
N ILE A 73 -11.17 -5.56 1.50
CA ILE A 73 -12.63 -5.75 1.51
C ILE A 73 -13.33 -4.50 2.08
N LYS A 74 -12.79 -3.97 3.19
CA LYS A 74 -13.32 -2.77 3.82
C LYS A 74 -13.26 -1.57 2.89
N ARG A 75 -12.10 -1.26 2.31
CA ARG A 75 -11.92 -0.12 1.40
C ARG A 75 -12.76 -0.23 0.14
N ASP A 76 -12.90 -1.43 -0.44
CA ASP A 76 -13.76 -1.67 -1.60
C ASP A 76 -15.24 -1.37 -1.29
N ALA A 77 -15.73 -1.81 -0.13
CA ALA A 77 -17.09 -1.50 0.32
C ALA A 77 -17.28 0.01 0.58
N GLU A 78 -16.32 0.66 1.25
CA GLU A 78 -16.33 2.10 1.52
C GLU A 78 -16.37 2.91 0.21
N PHE A 79 -15.54 2.54 -0.76
CA PHE A 79 -15.51 3.17 -2.08
C PHE A 79 -16.86 3.06 -2.80
N LYS A 80 -17.42 1.85 -2.88
CA LYS A 80 -18.74 1.61 -3.51
C LYS A 80 -19.85 2.41 -2.84
N ASN A 81 -19.87 2.42 -1.51
CA ASN A 81 -20.85 3.19 -0.75
C ASN A 81 -20.70 4.69 -1.01
N LYS A 82 -19.47 5.21 -1.04
CA LYS A 82 -19.22 6.62 -1.26
C LYS A 82 -19.62 7.06 -2.67
N ILE A 83 -19.33 6.25 -3.69
CA ILE A 83 -19.77 6.51 -5.06
C ILE A 83 -21.30 6.55 -5.14
N ASN A 84 -21.99 5.55 -4.58
CA ASN A 84 -23.45 5.50 -4.62
C ASN A 84 -24.08 6.71 -3.94
N GLN A 85 -23.53 7.15 -2.80
CA GLN A 85 -23.97 8.39 -2.12
C GLN A 85 -23.80 9.62 -3.02
N LEU A 86 -22.63 9.77 -3.66
CA LEU A 86 -22.35 10.94 -4.49
C LEU A 86 -23.23 10.99 -5.75
N ILE A 87 -23.46 9.84 -6.39
CA ILE A 87 -24.33 9.74 -7.57
C ILE A 87 -25.78 10.04 -7.19
N ASN A 88 -26.29 9.46 -6.10
CA ASN A 88 -27.68 9.64 -5.69
C ASN A 88 -27.99 11.09 -5.23
N VAL A 89 -26.99 11.81 -4.73
CA VAL A 89 -27.14 13.24 -4.36
C VAL A 89 -27.20 14.17 -5.58
N HIS A 90 -26.70 13.74 -6.75
CA HIS A 90 -26.68 14.55 -7.99
C HIS A 90 -27.81 14.20 -8.99
N LEU A 91 -28.63 13.19 -8.69
CA LEU A 91 -29.77 12.77 -9.52
C LEU A 91 -31.14 13.22 -8.96
N HIS A 92 -31.13 14.08 -7.94
CA HIS A 92 -32.29 14.80 -7.39
C HIS A 92 -32.03 16.30 -7.43
#